data_AF-A0A2D5RUV0-F1
#
_entry.id   AF-A0A2D5RUV0-F1
#
_cell.length_a   1.000
_cell.length_b   1.000
_cell.length_c   1.000
_cell.angle_alpha   90.00
_cell.angle_beta   90.00
_cell.angle_gamma   90.00
#
_symmetry.space_group_name_H-M   'P 1'
#
loop_
_entity.id
_entity.type
_entity.pdbx_description
1 polymer ?
#
loop_
_entity_poly.entity_id
_entity_poly.type
_entity_poly.pdbx_seq_one_letter_code
_entity_poly.pdbx_strand_id
1 'polypeptide(L)'
;MSADIQSAEQQFTDLQQLVVQEQYLEAAEAVSRFQQQLQQLFSTVTGQDQAEQKRLQQLAENFLDMLATLNKQQLEIKDSISQIAALKSGNKISKTYQID
;
A
#
# COMPACT_ATOMS: atom_id res chain seq x y z
N MET A 1 -13.96 -20.56 12.10
CA MET A 1 -14.13 -19.55 11.04
C MET A 1 -13.85 -18.15 11.57
N SER A 2 -14.25 -17.81 12.80
CA SER A 2 -13.94 -16.52 13.44
C SER A 2 -12.44 -16.27 13.71
N ALA A 3 -11.67 -17.34 13.95
CA ALA A 3 -10.22 -17.26 14.17
C ALA A 3 -9.44 -16.86 12.90
N ASP A 4 -9.96 -17.22 11.71
CA ASP A 4 -9.30 -16.95 10.43
C ASP A 4 -9.45 -15.47 10.03
N ILE A 5 -10.60 -14.86 10.33
CA ILE A 5 -10.83 -13.41 10.15
C ILE A 5 -10.02 -12.61 11.16
N GLN A 6 -9.97 -13.03 12.43
CA GLN A 6 -9.11 -12.39 13.44
C GLN A 6 -7.63 -12.44 13.06
N SER A 7 -7.16 -13.57 12.52
CA SER A 7 -5.79 -13.69 12.01
C SER A 7 -5.52 -12.71 10.86
N ALA A 8 -6.49 -12.53 9.95
CA ALA A 8 -6.37 -11.54 8.88
C ALA A 8 -6.36 -10.10 9.43
N GLU A 9 -7.21 -9.76 10.38
CA GLU A 9 -7.20 -8.44 11.03
C GLU A 9 -5.83 -8.14 11.68
N GLN A 10 -5.21 -9.13 12.33
CA GLN A 10 -3.87 -8.98 12.90
C GLN A 10 -2.82 -8.77 11.82
N GLN A 11 -2.82 -9.59 10.76
CA GLN A 11 -1.88 -9.42 9.65
C GLN A 11 -2.02 -8.06 8.97
N PHE A 12 -3.25 -7.54 8.86
CA PHE A 12 -3.49 -6.21 8.33
C PHE A 12 -2.90 -5.13 9.24
N THR A 13 -3.00 -5.29 10.55
CA THR A 13 -2.37 -4.39 11.52
C THR A 13 -0.84 -4.42 11.40
N ASP A 14 -0.25 -5.60 11.29
CA ASP A 14 1.20 -5.76 11.11
C ASP A 14 1.66 -5.13 9.78
N LEU A 15 0.88 -5.30 8.71
CA LEU A 15 1.10 -4.66 7.42
C LEU A 15 1.10 -3.13 7.52
N GLN A 16 0.13 -2.55 8.24
CA GLN A 16 0.09 -1.12 8.49
C GLN A 16 1.33 -0.65 9.25
N GLN A 17 1.82 -1.42 10.21
CA GLN A 17 3.06 -1.10 10.93
C GLN A 17 4.29 -1.13 10.03
N LEU A 18 4.40 -2.10 9.10
CA LEU A 18 5.48 -2.15 8.12
C LEU A 18 5.48 -0.89 7.24
N VAL A 19 4.28 -0.45 6.81
CA VAL A 19 4.11 0.79 6.04
C VAL A 19 4.53 2.02 6.84
N VAL A 20 4.11 2.13 8.10
CA VAL A 20 4.48 3.26 8.98
C VAL A 20 5.99 3.29 9.25
N GLN A 21 6.63 2.12 9.35
CA GLN A 21 8.08 1.98 9.51
C GLN A 21 8.86 2.13 8.20
N GLU A 22 8.18 2.45 7.09
CA GLU A 22 8.77 2.61 5.75
C GLU A 22 9.50 1.35 5.24
N GLN A 23 9.13 0.17 5.77
CA GLN A 23 9.66 -1.14 5.38
C GLN A 23 8.93 -1.64 4.12
N TYR A 24 9.02 -0.87 3.02
CA TYR A 24 8.18 -1.07 1.83
C TYR A 24 8.42 -2.39 1.08
N LEU A 25 9.64 -2.96 1.16
CA LEU A 25 9.95 -4.26 0.56
C LEU A 25 9.20 -5.39 1.26
N GLU A 26 9.31 -5.44 2.59
CA GLU A 26 8.60 -6.41 3.42
C GLU A 26 7.08 -6.20 3.35
N ALA A 27 6.64 -4.95 3.30
CA ALA A 27 5.23 -4.60 3.10
C ALA A 27 4.69 -5.13 1.77
N ALA A 28 5.44 -5.04 0.66
CA ALA A 28 4.99 -5.54 -0.64
C ALA A 28 4.74 -7.07 -0.66
N GLU A 29 5.62 -7.83 0.00
CA GLU A 29 5.43 -9.27 0.16
C GLU A 29 4.25 -9.60 1.07
N ALA A 30 4.06 -8.81 2.14
CA ALA A 30 2.93 -8.95 3.06
C ALA A 30 1.60 -8.59 2.39
N VAL A 31 1.53 -7.54 1.54
CA VAL A 31 0.35 -7.18 0.72
C VAL A 31 -0.10 -8.38 -0.13
N SER A 32 0.83 -9.02 -0.82
CA SER A 32 0.52 -10.14 -1.72
C SER A 32 -0.06 -11.34 -0.96
N ARG A 33 0.54 -11.67 0.19
CA ARG A 33 0.04 -12.73 1.08
C ARG A 33 -1.34 -12.40 1.65
N PHE A 34 -1.51 -11.18 2.11
CA PHE A 34 -2.78 -10.72 2.68
C PHE A 34 -3.91 -10.73 1.65
N GLN A 35 -3.64 -10.35 0.40
CA GLN A 35 -4.61 -10.41 -0.69
C GLN A 35 -5.07 -11.85 -0.97
N GLN A 36 -4.15 -12.83 -0.97
CA GLN A 36 -4.51 -14.24 -1.12
C GLN A 36 -5.36 -14.73 0.04
N GLN A 37 -5.03 -14.34 1.27
CA GLN A 37 -5.80 -14.70 2.46
C GLN A 37 -7.21 -14.11 2.41
N LEU A 38 -7.39 -12.84 2.01
CA LEU A 38 -8.71 -12.25 1.82
C LEU A 38 -9.54 -13.04 0.79
N GLN A 39 -8.96 -13.39 -0.37
CA GLN A 39 -9.67 -14.17 -1.40
C GLN A 39 -10.12 -15.54 -0.87
N GLN A 40 -9.27 -16.21 -0.10
CA GLN A 40 -9.64 -17.47 0.55
C GLN A 40 -10.78 -17.25 1.55
N LEU A 41 -10.69 -16.25 2.43
CA LEU A 41 -11.74 -15.94 3.40
C LEU A 41 -13.08 -15.64 2.72
N PHE A 42 -13.10 -14.88 1.62
CA PHE A 42 -14.32 -14.62 0.86
C PHE A 42 -14.91 -15.88 0.24
N SER A 43 -14.07 -16.85 -0.11
CA SER A 43 -14.51 -18.15 -0.65
C SER A 43 -15.06 -19.07 0.43
N THR A 44 -14.57 -18.94 1.67
CA THR A 44 -14.93 -19.81 2.79
C THR A 44 -16.11 -19.28 3.61
N VAL A 45 -16.28 -17.95 3.71
CA VAL A 45 -17.40 -17.34 4.45
C VAL A 45 -18.71 -17.56 3.69
N THR A 46 -19.42 -18.61 4.07
CA THR A 46 -20.77 -18.91 3.57
C THR A 46 -21.78 -17.90 4.09
N GLY A 47 -22.73 -17.47 3.25
CA GLY A 47 -23.68 -16.37 3.52
C GLY A 47 -24.69 -16.55 4.66
N GLN A 48 -24.47 -17.49 5.58
CA GLN A 48 -25.27 -17.65 6.79
C GLN A 48 -24.78 -16.76 7.94
N ASP A 49 -23.53 -16.30 7.93
CA ASP A 49 -22.98 -15.42 8.98
C ASP A 49 -22.76 -13.98 8.46
N GLN A 50 -23.83 -13.18 8.50
CA GLN A 50 -23.82 -11.79 8.04
C GLN A 50 -22.83 -10.90 8.81
N ALA A 51 -22.54 -11.22 10.08
CA ALA A 51 -21.61 -10.44 10.88
C ALA A 51 -20.16 -10.66 10.41
N GLU A 52 -19.79 -11.92 10.14
CA GLU A 52 -18.47 -12.25 9.60
C GLU A 52 -18.27 -11.69 8.18
N GLN A 53 -19.29 -11.75 7.31
CA GLN A 53 -19.23 -11.12 5.99
C GLN A 53 -19.00 -9.60 6.08
N LYS A 54 -19.69 -8.92 6.99
CA LYS A 54 -19.53 -7.48 7.17
C LYS A 54 -18.13 -7.13 7.65
N ARG A 55 -17.57 -7.89 8.60
CA ARG A 55 -16.19 -7.70 9.06
C ARG A 55 -15.18 -7.90 7.95
N LEU A 56 -15.34 -8.96 7.16
CA LEU A 56 -14.46 -9.25 6.02
C LEU A 56 -14.54 -8.17 4.93
N GLN A 57 -15.74 -7.66 4.64
CA GLN A 57 -15.94 -6.52 3.73
C GLN A 57 -15.22 -5.26 4.25
N GLN A 58 -15.41 -4.91 5.52
CA GLN A 58 -14.73 -3.76 6.12
C GLN A 58 -13.20 -3.91 6.09
N LEU A 59 -12.69 -5.11 6.35
CA LEU A 59 -11.26 -5.39 6.28
C LEU A 59 -10.72 -5.21 4.84
N ALA A 60 -11.47 -5.66 3.84
CA ALA A 60 -11.10 -5.49 2.43
C ALA A 60 -11.16 -4.02 2.00
N GLU A 61 -12.17 -3.26 2.42
CA GLU A 61 -12.28 -1.82 2.16
C GLU A 61 -11.08 -1.06 2.76
N ASN A 62 -10.78 -1.29 4.05
CA ASN A 62 -9.63 -0.67 4.71
C ASN A 62 -8.30 -0.99 4.01
N PHE A 63 -8.16 -2.22 3.50
CA PHE A 63 -6.99 -2.62 2.74
C PHE A 63 -6.86 -1.88 1.41
N LEU A 64 -7.98 -1.68 0.69
CA LEU A 64 -7.99 -0.90 -0.55
C LEU A 64 -7.65 0.57 -0.30
N ASP A 65 -8.17 1.16 0.77
CA ASP A 65 -7.86 2.55 1.17
C ASP A 65 -6.37 2.73 1.50
N MET A 66 -5.77 1.76 2.19
CA MET A 66 -4.34 1.75 2.46
C MET A 66 -3.53 1.69 1.16
N LEU A 67 -3.90 0.83 0.21
CA LEU A 67 -3.23 0.73 -1.09
C LEU A 67 -3.36 2.02 -1.91
N ALA A 68 -4.54 2.67 -1.89
CA ALA A 68 -4.75 3.94 -2.56
C ALA A 68 -3.85 5.04 -1.96
N THR A 69 -3.69 5.06 -0.64
CA THR A 69 -2.81 5.99 0.07
C THR A 69 -1.34 5.79 -0.32
N LEU A 70 -0.87 4.54 -0.32
CA LEU A 70 0.48 4.18 -0.77
C LEU A 70 0.75 4.57 -2.22
N ASN A 71 -0.23 4.36 -3.11
CA ASN A 71 -0.10 4.74 -4.52
C ASN A 71 0.04 6.27 -4.68
N LYS A 72 -0.77 7.03 -3.92
CA LYS A 72 -0.64 8.49 -3.91
C LYS A 72 0.75 8.94 -3.47
N GLN A 73 1.29 8.36 -2.39
CA GLN A 73 2.64 8.67 -1.93
C GLN A 73 3.70 8.31 -2.97
N GLN A 74 3.55 7.17 -3.66
CA GLN A 74 4.44 6.79 -4.76
C GLN A 74 4.46 7.83 -5.89
N LEU A 75 3.30 8.36 -6.27
CA LEU A 75 3.18 9.41 -7.29
C LEU A 75 3.87 10.70 -6.82
N GLU A 76 3.66 11.13 -5.57
CA GLU A 76 4.31 12.30 -4.99
C GLU A 76 5.85 12.18 -4.97
N ILE A 77 6.37 10.99 -4.65
CA ILE A 77 7.82 10.70 -4.72
C ILE A 77 8.32 10.78 -6.16
N LYS A 78 7.61 10.17 -7.12
CA LYS A 78 7.98 10.19 -8.54
C LYS A 78 8.03 11.61 -9.11
N ASP A 79 7.05 12.43 -8.75
CA ASP A 79 7.01 13.84 -9.16
C ASP A 79 8.16 14.62 -8.53
N SER A 80 8.46 14.38 -7.25
CA SER A 80 9.59 15.00 -6.56
C SER A 80 10.94 14.63 -7.20
N ILE A 81 11.15 13.36 -7.57
CA ILE A 81 12.35 12.91 -8.30
C ILE A 81 12.44 13.59 -9.67
N SER A 82 11.32 13.73 -10.39
CA SER A 82 11.27 14.39 -11.69
C SER A 82 11.65 15.87 -11.59
N GLN A 83 11.20 16.56 -10.54
CA GLN A 83 11.60 17.94 -10.24
C GLN A 83 13.09 18.06 -9.92
N ILE A 84 13.66 17.15 -9.12
CA ILE A 84 15.11 17.11 -8.83
C ILE A 84 15.92 16.89 -10.11
N ALA A 85 15.49 15.98 -10.98
CA ALA A 85 16.13 15.72 -12.26
C ALA A 85 16.08 16.97 -13.19
N ALA A 86 14.93 17.65 -13.22
CA ALA A 86 14.76 18.89 -13.98
C ALA A 86 15.70 20.00 -13.48
N LEU A 87 15.81 20.21 -12.16
CA LEU A 87 16.74 21.16 -11.55
C LEU A 87 18.21 20.85 -11.88
N LYS A 88 18.59 19.57 -11.87
CA LYS A 88 19.95 19.12 -12.26
C LYS A 88 20.24 19.40 -13.75
N SER A 89 19.23 19.32 -14.61
CA SER A 89 19.36 19.70 -16.03
C SER A 89 19.40 21.22 -16.23
N GLY A 90 18.59 21.98 -15.50
CA GLY A 90 18.59 23.45 -15.52
C GLY A 90 19.92 24.04 -15.06
N ASN A 91 20.55 23.41 -14.07
CA ASN A 91 21.88 23.81 -13.59
C ASN A 91 23.02 23.47 -14.58
N LYS A 92 22.80 22.53 -15.51
CA LYS A 92 23.71 22.32 -16.66
C LYS A 92 23.52 23.39 -17.72
N ILE A 93 22.28 23.82 -18.00
CA ILE A 93 22.00 24.89 -18.96
C ILE A 93 22.60 26.21 -18.45
N SER A 94 22.40 26.59 -17.19
CA SER A 94 22.98 27.84 -16.67
C SER A 94 24.52 27.87 -16.66
N LYS A 95 25.20 26.71 -16.57
CA LYS A 95 26.67 26.64 -16.67
C LYS A 95 27.21 26.71 -18.10
N THR A 96 26.38 26.45 -19.12
CA THR A 96 26.80 26.58 -20.53
C THR A 96 26.66 28.01 -21.06
N TYR A 97 25.90 28.88 -20.39
CA TYR A 97 25.71 30.29 -20.78
C TYR A 97 26.50 31.31 -19.93
N GLN A 98 27.42 30.86 -19.07
CA GLN A 98 28.44 31.71 -18.46
C GLN A 98 29.79 31.44 -19.12
N ILE A 99 29.90 31.82 -20.39
CA ILE A 99 31.18 32.04 -21.06
C ILE A 99 31.05 33.38 -21.76
N ASP A 100 31.35 34.45 -21.02
CA ASP A 100 31.82 35.74 -21.54
C ASP A 100 32.97 36.18 -20.63
#